data_AF-A0A956K0C3-F1
#
_entry.id   AF-A0A956K0C3-F1
#
_cell.length_a   1.000
_cell.length_b   1.000
_cell.length_c   1.000
_cell.angle_alpha   90.00
_cell.angle_beta   90.00
_cell.angle_gamma   90.00
#
_symmetry.space_group_name_H-M   'P 1'
#
loop_
_entity.id
_entity.type
_entity.pdbx_description
1 polymer ?
#
loop_
_entity_poly.entity_id
_entity_poly.type
_entity_poly.pdbx_seq_one_letter_code
_entity_poly.pdbx_strand_id
1 'polypeptide(L)' 'GLVAMYHDQALIPVKCLDFEDAVNVTLGLPIVRTSPDHGTAYDIAGTGRVRPASCVAALRLALDVLARRAGRAP' A
#
# COMPACT_ATOMS: atom_id res chain seq x y z
N GLY A 1 -12.66 7.53 5.56
CA GLY A 1 -11.79 6.48 6.12
C GLY A 1 -12.27 6.13 7.51
N LEU A 2 -11.86 4.97 8.04
CA LEU A 2 -12.03 4.59 9.44
C LEU A 2 -10.71 4.85 10.18
N VAL A 3 -10.78 5.11 11.49
CA VAL A 3 -9.61 5.20 12.37
C VAL A 3 -9.70 4.10 13.40
N ALA A 4 -8.73 3.19 13.39
CA ALA A 4 -8.57 2.19 14.42
C ALA A 4 -7.62 2.70 15.50
N MET A 5 -7.84 2.25 16.74
CA MET A 5 -7.01 2.64 17.87
C MET A 5 -5.69 1.87 17.92
N TYR A 6 -5.66 0.68 17.33
CA TYR A 6 -4.46 -0.16 17.27
C TYR A 6 -4.44 -1.04 16.01
N HIS A 7 -3.25 -1.53 15.67
CA HIS A 7 -2.91 -2.21 14.41
C HIS A 7 -3.88 -3.35 14.05
N ASP A 8 -3.96 -4.37 14.90
CA ASP A 8 -4.72 -5.59 14.58
C ASP A 8 -6.24 -5.39 14.57
N GLN A 9 -6.73 -4.29 15.15
CA GLN A 9 -8.16 -3.94 15.10
C GLN A 9 -8.65 -3.69 13.67
N ALA A 10 -7.79 -3.10 12.82
CA ALA A 10 -8.12 -2.81 11.43
C ALA A 10 -7.38 -3.70 10.44
N LEU A 11 -6.11 -4.05 10.69
CA LEU A 11 -5.33 -4.76 9.68
C LEU A 11 -5.74 -6.22 9.53
N ILE A 12 -6.19 -6.90 10.60
CA ILE A 12 -6.78 -8.24 10.45
C ILE A 12 -7.96 -8.24 9.46
N PRO A 13 -9.03 -7.44 9.67
CA PRO A 13 -10.17 -7.46 8.75
C PRO A 13 -9.83 -6.93 7.35
N VAL A 14 -8.96 -5.92 7.22
CA VAL A 14 -8.48 -5.46 5.90
C VAL A 14 -7.81 -6.60 5.15
N LYS A 15 -6.92 -7.33 5.83
CA LYS A 15 -6.22 -8.48 5.23
C LYS A 15 -7.13 -9.65 4.89
N CYS A 16 -8.21 -9.86 5.64
CA CYS A 16 -9.19 -10.90 5.33
C CYS A 16 -10.06 -10.54 4.11
N LEU A 17 -10.36 -9.26 3.90
CA LEU A 17 -11.23 -8.80 2.82
C LEU A 17 -10.47 -8.57 1.51
N ASP A 18 -9.26 -8.02 1.59
CA ASP A 18 -8.47 -7.66 0.43
C ASP A 18 -6.97 -7.72 0.76
N PHE A 19 -6.42 -8.93 0.77
CA PHE A 19 -5.00 -9.14 1.07
C PHE A 19 -4.08 -8.64 -0.05
N GLU A 20 -4.56 -8.70 -1.29
CA GLU A 20 -3.70 -8.66 -2.47
C GLU A 20 -3.58 -7.27 -3.10
N ASP A 21 -4.60 -6.43 -3.01
CA ASP A 21 -4.61 -5.10 -3.62
C ASP A 21 -4.47 -3.96 -2.59
N ALA A 22 -4.50 -4.28 -1.29
CA ALA A 22 -4.26 -3.29 -0.24
C ALA A 22 -2.90 -2.59 -0.37
N VAL A 23 -2.88 -1.29 -0.07
CA VAL A 23 -1.72 -0.41 -0.14
C VAL A 23 -1.53 0.33 1.18
N ASN A 24 -0.32 0.28 1.71
CA ASN A 24 0.06 1.09 2.86
C ASN A 24 0.47 2.49 2.40
N VAL A 25 -0.14 3.52 3.01
CA VAL A 25 0.14 4.93 2.73
C VAL A 25 0.62 5.59 4.01
N THR A 26 1.76 6.29 3.94
CA THR A 26 2.24 7.08 5.09
C THR A 26 1.82 8.53 4.93
N LEU A 27 0.99 8.99 5.86
CA LEU A 27 0.54 10.38 5.93
C LEU A 27 1.51 11.20 6.79
N GLY A 28 1.58 12.51 6.54
CA GLY A 28 2.40 13.45 7.31
C GLY A 28 3.83 13.68 6.80
N LEU A 29 4.29 12.92 5.79
CA LEU A 29 5.60 13.15 5.15
C LEU A 29 5.54 14.27 4.10
N PRO A 30 6.68 14.96 3.83
CA PRO A 30 6.76 15.98 2.78
C PRO A 30 6.78 15.39 1.36
N ILE A 31 6.88 14.06 1.23
CA ILE A 31 6.86 13.32 -0.04
C ILE A 31 5.67 12.36 -0.09
N VAL A 32 5.30 11.92 -1.30
CA VAL A 32 4.34 10.83 -1.47
C VAL A 32 5.05 9.52 -1.16
N ARG A 33 4.56 8.76 -0.19
CA ARG A 33 5.10 7.44 0.17
C ARG A 33 3.99 6.41 0.27
N THR A 34 4.04 5.41 -0.60
CA THR A 34 3.24 4.19 -0.56
C THR A 34 4.15 2.98 -0.35
N SER A 35 3.59 1.84 0.05
CA SER A 35 4.29 0.57 0.11
C SER A 35 3.33 -0.61 -0.11
N PRO A 36 3.83 -1.77 -0.59
CA PRO A 36 3.04 -2.99 -0.59
C PRO A 36 2.60 -3.35 0.84
N ASP A 37 1.57 -4.19 0.93
CA ASP A 37 0.95 -4.58 2.20
C ASP A 37 1.38 -5.99 2.65
N HIS A 38 2.35 -6.61 1.99
CA HIS A 38 2.90 -7.91 2.37
C HIS A 38 4.31 -7.79 2.97
N GLY A 39 4.74 -8.87 3.64
CA GLY A 39 6.11 -9.03 4.12
C GLY A 39 7.10 -9.43 3.02
N THR A 40 8.26 -9.94 3.42
CA THR A 40 9.39 -10.21 2.52
C THR A 40 9.27 -11.49 1.70
N ALA A 41 8.48 -12.47 2.15
CA ALA A 41 8.26 -13.75 1.49
C ALA A 41 9.59 -14.46 1.08
N TYR A 42 10.53 -14.57 2.03
CA TYR A 42 11.88 -15.09 1.78
C TYR A 42 11.91 -16.54 1.27
N ASP A 43 10.94 -17.34 1.68
CA ASP A 43 10.75 -18.74 1.30
C ASP A 43 10.50 -18.93 -0.20
N ILE A 44 9.99 -17.88 -0.88
CA ILE A 44 9.69 -17.91 -2.33
C ILE A 44 10.53 -16.91 -3.13
N ALA A 45 11.52 -16.25 -2.52
CA ALA A 45 12.40 -15.32 -3.20
C ALA A 45 13.16 -16.01 -4.36
N GLY A 46 13.20 -15.38 -5.54
CA GLY A 46 13.90 -15.92 -6.72
C GLY A 46 13.19 -17.08 -7.44
N THR A 47 12.05 -17.55 -6.93
CA THR A 47 11.33 -18.70 -7.53
C THR A 47 10.42 -18.34 -8.70
N GLY A 48 10.18 -17.04 -8.95
CA GLY A 48 9.20 -16.56 -9.93
C GLY A 48 7.73 -16.76 -9.51
N ARG A 49 7.46 -17.19 -8.27
CA ARG A 49 6.11 -17.49 -7.75
C ARG A 49 5.43 -16.32 -7.03
N VAL A 50 6.13 -15.19 -6.85
CA VAL A 50 5.62 -14.01 -6.15
C VAL A 50 4.53 -13.33 -6.99
N ARG A 51 3.44 -12.92 -6.35
CA ARG A 51 2.40 -12.09 -6.98
C ARG A 51 2.75 -10.61 -6.79
N PRO A 52 2.91 -9.82 -7.87
CA PRO A 52 3.33 -8.41 -7.76
C PRO A 52 2.16 -7.42 -7.53
N ALA A 53 0.92 -7.88 -7.38
CA ALA A 53 -0.30 -7.06 -7.40
C ALA A 53 -0.26 -5.87 -6.42
N SER A 54 -0.05 -6.11 -5.12
CA SER A 54 0.05 -5.06 -4.09
C SER A 54 1.15 -4.03 -4.39
N CYS A 55 2.30 -4.47 -4.91
CA CYS A 55 3.39 -3.56 -5.30
C CYS A 55 2.99 -2.68 -6.49
N VAL A 56 2.35 -3.25 -7.50
CA VAL A 56 1.81 -2.51 -8.66
C VAL A 56 0.72 -1.53 -8.21
N ALA A 57 -0.18 -1.94 -7.32
CA ALA A 57 -1.21 -1.08 -6.73
C ALA A 57 -0.58 0.09 -5.97
N ALA A 58 0.47 -0.16 -5.18
CA ALA A 58 1.18 0.88 -4.44
C ALA A 58 1.82 1.93 -5.36
N LEU A 59 2.43 1.49 -6.48
CA LEU A 59 3.00 2.38 -7.49
C LEU A 59 1.93 3.21 -8.21
N ARG A 60 0.82 2.57 -8.62
CA ARG A 60 -0.31 3.25 -9.27
C ARG A 60 -0.89 4.33 -8.36
N LEU A 61 -1.16 4.00 -7.09
CA LEU A 61 -1.67 4.98 -6.12
C LEU A 61 -0.70 6.15 -5.91
N ALA A 62 0.61 5.89 -5.87
CA ALA A 62 1.59 6.97 -5.76
C ALA A 62 1.52 7.94 -6.96
N LEU A 63 1.45 7.41 -8.18
CA LEU A 63 1.31 8.20 -9.40
C LEU A 63 0.02 9.02 -9.39
N ASP A 64 -1.11 8.43 -8.98
CA ASP A 64 -2.39 9.12 -8.89
C ASP A 64 -2.35 10.28 -7.89
N VAL A 65 -1.74 10.06 -6.71
CA VAL A 65 -1.58 11.11 -5.69
C VAL A 65 -0.66 12.22 -6.20
N LEU A 66 0.43 11.88 -6.88
CA LEU A 66 1.34 12.86 -7.48
C LEU A 66 0.65 13.70 -8.54
N ALA A 67 -0.10 13.09 -9.46
CA ALA A 67 -0.86 13.80 -10.49
C ALA A 67 -1.86 14.78 -9.88
N ARG A 68 -2.58 14.37 -8.81
CA ARG A 68 -3.51 15.25 -8.08
C ARG A 68 -2.81 16.39 -7.33
N ARG A 69 -1.57 16.20 -6.87
CA ARG A 69 -0.76 17.28 -6.26
C ARG A 69 -0.27 18.27 -7.31
N ALA A 70 0.14 17.79 -8.48
CA ALA A 70 0.61 18.65 -9.58
C ALA A 70 -0.51 19.53 -10.17
N GLY A 71 -1.74 18.98 -10.30
CA GLY A 71 -2.92 19.76 -10.70
C GLY A 71 -3.45 20.72 -9.63
N ARG A 72 -2.87 20.69 -8.42
CA ARG A 72 -3.15 21.57 -7.28
C ARG A 72 -2.10 22.67 -7.12
N ALA A 73 -1.43 23.07 -8.21
CA ALA A 73 -0.61 24.29 -8.23
C ALA A 73 -1.37 25.43 -7.50
N PRO A 74 -0.68 26.22 -6.65
CA PRO A 74 -1.33 27.18 -5.77
C PRO A 74 -2.22 28.19 -6.52
#